data_AF-A0A3D4IHE6-F1
#
_entry.id   AF-A0A3D4IHE6-F1
#
_cell.length_a   1.000
_cell.length_b   1.000
_cell.length_c   1.000
_cell.angle_alpha   90.00
_cell.angle_beta   90.00
_cell.angle_gamma   90.00
#
_symmetry.space_group_name_H-M   'P 1'
#
loop_
_entity.id
_entity.type
_entity.pdbx_description
1 polymer ?
#
loop_
_entity_poly.entity_id
_entity_poly.type
_entity_poly.pdbx_seq_one_letter_code
_entity_poly.pdbx_strand_id
1 'polypeptide(L)'
;MNKIGGKWKPVIIHLIRKDCNRFSMLQKAIPEISKQMLVNQLREMEDDSILERIIYAEIPPRVEYKITGYGQTLLPIIDSMSEWGLKDLKKSSK
;
A
#
# COMPACT_ATOMS: atom_id res chain seq x y z
N MET A 1 3.43 -16.59 -6.73
CA MET A 1 2.45 -15.62 -6.18
C MET A 1 3.13 -14.62 -5.23
N ASN A 2 4.17 -13.88 -5.68
CA ASN A 2 4.96 -13.00 -4.78
C ASN A 2 4.71 -11.50 -4.97
N LYS A 3 3.97 -11.08 -6.01
CA LYS A 3 3.80 -9.67 -6.34
C LYS A 3 2.83 -8.90 -5.42
N ILE A 4 1.86 -9.61 -4.82
CA ILE A 4 0.79 -9.01 -3.98
C ILE A 4 0.65 -9.75 -2.63
N GLY A 5 1.37 -10.86 -2.46
CA GLY A 5 1.36 -11.62 -1.22
C GLY A 5 2.05 -10.88 -0.07
N GLY A 6 1.73 -11.29 1.16
CA GLY A 6 2.35 -10.78 2.37
C GLY A 6 1.46 -9.78 3.14
N LYS A 7 1.88 -9.49 4.38
CA LYS A 7 1.11 -8.67 5.32
C LYS A 7 0.97 -7.21 4.87
N TRP A 8 1.99 -6.65 4.22
CA TRP A 8 2.11 -5.19 4.06
C TRP A 8 1.60 -4.66 2.73
N LYS A 9 1.83 -5.35 1.59
CA LYS A 9 1.48 -4.81 0.27
C LYS A 9 0.00 -4.43 0.13
N PRO A 10 -0.97 -5.26 0.56
CA PRO A 10 -2.39 -4.87 0.49
C PRO A 10 -2.72 -3.64 1.35
N VAL A 11 -2.10 -3.53 2.53
CA VAL A 11 -2.29 -2.39 3.45
C VAL A 11 -1.71 -1.11 2.84
N ILE A 12 -0.50 -1.17 2.27
CA ILE A 12 0.15 -0.04 1.62
C ILE A 12 -0.69 0.47 0.44
N ILE A 13 -1.17 -0.43 -0.44
CA ILE A 13 -2.00 -0.05 -1.59
C ILE A 13 -3.30 0.63 -1.11
N HIS A 14 -3.95 0.06 -0.10
CA HIS A 14 -5.17 0.63 0.47
C HIS A 14 -4.95 2.03 1.06
N LEU A 15 -3.83 2.27 1.71
CA LEU A 15 -3.48 3.58 2.27
C LEU A 15 -3.16 4.60 1.18
N ILE A 16 -2.37 4.21 0.16
CA ILE A 16 -2.06 5.09 -0.97
C ILE A 16 -3.34 5.48 -1.73
N ARG A 17 -4.29 4.55 -1.89
CA ARG A 17 -5.61 4.83 -2.47
C ARG A 17 -6.41 5.88 -1.68
N LYS A 18 -6.13 6.04 -0.38
CA LYS A 18 -6.74 7.04 0.51
C LYS A 18 -5.87 8.29 0.69
N ASP A 19 -5.01 8.59 -0.29
CA ASP A 19 -4.08 9.72 -0.27
C ASP A 19 -3.04 9.70 0.87
N CYS A 20 -2.88 8.58 1.57
CA CYS A 20 -1.76 8.35 2.48
C CYS A 20 -0.55 7.87 1.66
N ASN A 21 -0.04 8.76 0.82
CA ASN A 21 0.88 8.43 -0.27
C ASN A 21 2.33 8.87 -0.02
N ARG A 22 2.63 9.41 1.17
CA ARG A 22 3.99 9.80 1.58
C ARG A 22 4.58 8.79 2.54
N PHE A 23 5.90 8.58 2.45
CA PHE A 23 6.62 7.63 3.33
C PHE A 23 6.32 7.84 4.81
N SER A 24 6.39 9.08 5.29
CA SER A 24 6.14 9.40 6.69
C SER A 24 4.69 9.19 7.13
N MET A 25 3.73 9.37 6.22
CA MET A 25 2.33 9.08 6.50
C MET A 25 2.09 7.58 6.55
N LEU A 26 2.62 6.83 5.57
CA LEU A 26 2.57 5.36 5.55
C LEU A 26 3.18 4.75 6.82
N GLN A 27 4.36 5.24 7.23
CA GLN A 27 5.03 4.77 8.44
C GLN A 27 4.20 5.08 9.71
N LYS A 28 3.54 6.24 9.78
CA LYS A 28 2.66 6.58 10.90
C LYS A 28 1.36 5.77 10.90
N ALA A 29 0.83 5.45 9.72
CA ALA A 29 -0.41 4.70 9.57
C ALA A 29 -0.23 3.20 9.81
N ILE A 30 1.00 2.69 9.73
CA ILE A 30 1.34 1.28 9.99
C ILE A 30 2.42 1.24 11.10
N PRO A 31 2.10 1.53 12.36
CA PRO A 31 3.10 1.66 13.42
C PRO A 31 3.93 0.39 13.64
N GLU A 32 3.38 -0.79 13.31
CA GLU A 32 4.07 -2.07 13.43
C GLU A 32 5.07 -2.39 12.30
N ILE A 33 5.11 -1.61 11.21
CA ILE A 33 6.09 -1.82 10.13
C ILE A 33 7.40 -1.11 10.45
N SER A 34 8.52 -1.82 10.36
CA SER A 34 9.82 -1.18 10.50
C SER A 34 10.11 -0.28 9.29
N LYS A 35 10.89 0.78 9.50
CA LYS A 35 11.30 1.71 8.43
C LYS A 35 11.95 0.96 7.26
N GLN A 36 12.86 0.03 7.56
CA GLN A 36 13.56 -0.77 6.56
C GLN A 36 12.60 -1.67 5.78
N MET A 37 11.64 -2.29 6.46
CA MET A 37 10.64 -3.13 5.81
C MET A 37 9.75 -2.29 4.88
N LEU A 38 9.29 -1.11 5.31
CA LEU A 38 8.49 -0.22 4.44
C LEU A 38 9.26 0.19 3.19
N VAL A 39 10.55 0.54 3.32
CA VAL A 39 11.40 0.86 2.16
C VAL A 39 11.49 -0.33 1.20
N ASN A 40 11.72 -1.54 1.72
CA ASN A 40 11.81 -2.74 0.88
C ASN A 40 10.49 -3.03 0.15
N GLN A 41 9.35 -2.93 0.85
CA GLN A 41 8.04 -3.16 0.26
C GLN A 41 7.71 -2.13 -0.84
N LEU A 42 8.01 -0.85 -0.61
CA LEU A 42 7.81 0.19 -1.62
C LEU A 42 8.69 -0.03 -2.86
N ARG A 43 9.97 -0.38 -2.66
CA ARG A 43 10.89 -0.72 -3.76
C ARG A 43 10.41 -1.93 -4.56
N GLU A 44 10.04 -3.02 -3.89
CA GLU A 44 9.50 -4.20 -4.58
C GLU A 44 8.26 -3.85 -5.41
N MET A 45 7.38 -3.00 -4.89
CA MET A 45 6.17 -2.58 -5.59
C MET A 45 6.46 -1.61 -6.75
N GLU A 46 7.51 -0.79 -6.66
CA GLU A 46 8.02 0.00 -7.79
C GLU A 46 8.62 -0.90 -8.88
N ASP A 47 9.47 -1.86 -8.49
CA ASP A 47 10.10 -2.83 -9.40
C ASP A 47 9.05 -3.69 -10.12
N ASP A 48 7.97 -4.05 -9.41
CA ASP A 48 6.81 -4.76 -9.98
C ASP A 48 5.87 -3.86 -10.80
N SER A 49 6.20 -2.58 -10.98
CA SER A 49 5.39 -1.57 -11.69
C SER A 49 3.99 -1.36 -11.09
N ILE A 50 3.79 -1.69 -9.81
CA ILE A 50 2.53 -1.47 -9.07
C ILE A 50 2.44 -0.03 -8.58
N LEU A 51 3.57 0.51 -8.12
CA LEU A 51 3.71 1.88 -7.68
C LEU A 51 4.67 2.66 -8.58
N GLU A 52 4.44 3.96 -8.68
CA GLU A 52 5.40 4.92 -9.21
C GLU A 52 5.77 5.94 -8.15
N ARG A 53 7.04 6.32 -8.12
CA ARG A 53 7.56 7.36 -7.21
C ARG A 53 7.57 8.70 -7.93
N ILE A 54 6.82 9.66 -7.40
CA ILE A 54 6.72 11.01 -7.93
C ILE A 54 7.49 11.96 -7.03
N ILE A 55 8.40 12.73 -7.62
CA ILE A 55 9.18 13.76 -6.95
C ILE A 55 8.59 15.10 -7.36
N TYR A 56 8.15 15.89 -6.38
CA TYR A 56 7.70 17.26 -6.61
C TYR A 56 8.80 18.21 -6.17
N ALA A 57 9.33 18.97 -7.13
CA ALA A 57 10.36 19.98 -6.93
C ALA A 57 9.79 21.30 -6.38
N GLU A 58 9.00 21.20 -5.30
CA GLU A 58 8.54 22.35 -4.52
C GLU A 58 9.48 22.58 -3.33
N ILE A 59 9.27 23.68 -2.60
CA ILE A 59 10.03 23.96 -1.36
C ILE A 59 9.07 23.79 -0.17
N PRO A 60 9.32 22.82 0.74
CA PRO A 60 10.36 21.79 0.71
C PRO A 60 10.04 20.65 -0.29
N PRO A 61 11.05 19.97 -0.86
CA PRO A 61 10.82 18.90 -1.83
C PRO A 61 10.03 17.75 -1.20
N ARG A 62 9.01 17.25 -1.91
CA ARG A 62 8.21 16.10 -1.46
C ARG A 62 8.29 14.94 -2.43
N VAL A 63 8.08 13.75 -1.87
CA VAL A 63 8.03 12.48 -2.58
C VAL A 63 6.72 11.81 -2.23
N GLU A 64 5.99 11.38 -3.25
CA GLU A 64 4.76 10.59 -3.12
C GLU A 64 4.86 9.31 -3.94
N TYR A 65 4.09 8.31 -3.54
CA TYR A 65 3.92 7.06 -4.27
C TYR A 65 2.51 7.03 -4.86
N LYS A 66 2.36 6.77 -6.16
CA LYS A 66 1.05 6.60 -6.79
C LYS A 66 0.89 5.19 -7.30
N ILE A 67 -0.35 4.71 -7.33
CA ILE A 67 -0.69 3.42 -7.92
C ILE A 67 -0.72 3.60 -9.44
N THR A 68 0.11 2.85 -10.15
CA THR A 68 0.16 2.89 -11.61
C THR A 68 -1.12 2.36 -12.23
N GLY A 69 -1.31 2.55 -13.54
CA GLY A 69 -2.43 1.91 -14.26
C GLY A 69 -2.44 0.38 -14.12
N TYR A 70 -1.27 -0.27 -14.11
CA TYR A 70 -1.15 -1.70 -13.83
C TYR A 70 -1.50 -2.03 -12.36
N GLY A 71 -0.99 -1.26 -11.40
CA GLY A 71 -1.32 -1.45 -9.99
C GLY A 71 -2.82 -1.30 -9.70
N GLN A 72 -3.54 -0.46 -10.45
CA GLN A 72 -4.98 -0.27 -10.31
C GLN A 72 -5.78 -1.54 -10.63
N THR A 73 -5.28 -2.42 -11.51
CA THR A 73 -5.96 -3.69 -11.80
C THR A 73 -5.98 -4.64 -10.60
N LEU A 74 -5.21 -4.35 -9.55
CA LEU A 74 -5.16 -5.12 -8.31
C LEU A 74 -6.22 -4.68 -7.29
N LEU A 75 -6.79 -3.49 -7.44
CA LEU A 75 -7.76 -2.94 -6.50
C LEU A 75 -8.99 -3.84 -6.29
N PRO A 76 -9.60 -4.45 -7.34
CA PRO A 76 -10.74 -5.36 -7.13
C PRO A 76 -10.38 -6.58 -6.26
N ILE A 77 -9.13 -7.06 -6.34
CA ILE A 77 -8.65 -8.19 -5.55
C ILE A 77 -8.52 -7.78 -4.09
N ILE A 78 -7.95 -6.61 -3.83
CA ILE A 78 -7.79 -6.05 -2.47
C ILE A 78 -9.15 -5.77 -1.84
N ASP A 79 -10.11 -5.26 -2.61
CA ASP A 79 -11.49 -5.04 -2.17
C ASP A 79 -12.14 -6.38 -1.79
N SER A 80 -11.97 -7.42 -2.62
CA SER A 80 -12.46 -8.77 -2.32
C SER A 80 -11.85 -9.35 -1.04
N MET A 81 -10.54 -9.16 -0.81
CA MET A 81 -9.88 -9.58 0.43
C MET A 81 -10.43 -8.84 1.65
N SER A 82 -10.67 -7.54 1.51
CA SER A 82 -11.22 -6.69 2.58
C SER A 82 -12.64 -7.10 2.95
N GLU A 83 -13.48 -7.34 1.94
CA GLU A 83 -14.85 -7.82 2.15
C GLU A 83 -14.88 -9.19 2.83
N TRP A 84 -14.01 -10.10 2.43
CA TRP A 84 -13.91 -11.41 3.07
C TRP A 84 -13.50 -11.28 4.54
N GLY A 85 -12.48 -10.47 4.85
CA GLY A 85 -12.05 -10.24 6.23
C GLY A 85 -13.15 -9.63 7.11
N LEU A 86 -13.94 -8.69 6.57
CA LEU A 86 -15.10 -8.14 7.28
C LEU A 86 -16.20 -9.19 7.53
N LYS A 87 -16.43 -10.10 6.58
CA LYS A 87 -17.39 -11.21 6.75
C LYS A 87 -16.90 -12.20 7.80
N ASP A 88 -15.60 -12.48 7.85
CA ASP A 88 -15.00 -13.40 8.81
C ASP A 88 -15.05 -12.86 10.26
N LEU A 89 -14.73 -11.58 10.46
CA LEU A 89 -14.88 -10.91 11.77
C LEU A 89 -16.32 -10.96 12.31
N LYS A 90 -17.31 -10.84 11.41
CA LYS A 90 -18.74 -10.96 11.76
C LYS A 90 -19.14 -12.40 12.14
N LYS A 91 -18.44 -13.42 11.63
CA LYS A 91 -18.66 -14.82 12.03
C LYS A 91 -18.06 -15.10 13.40
N SER A 92 -16.85 -14.62 13.67
CA SER A 92 -16.14 -14.82 14.95
C SER A 92 -16.76 -14.05 16.13
N SER A 93 -17.69 -13.13 15.85
CA SER A 93 -18.46 -12.38 16.86
C SER A 93 -19.85 -13.00 17.15
N LYS A 94 -20.13 -14.18 16.61
CA LYS A 94 -21.30 -15.03 16.92
C LYS A 94 -20.84 -16.32 17.58
#